data_AF-A0A1S9CNJ5-F1
#
_entry.id   AF-A0A1S9CNJ5-F1
#
_cell.length_a   1.000
_cell.length_b   1.000
_cell.length_c   1.000
_cell.angle_alpha   90.00
_cell.angle_beta   90.00
_cell.angle_gamma   90.00
#
_symmetry.space_group_name_H-M   'P 1'
#
loop_
_entity.id
_entity.type
_entity.pdbx_description
1 polymer ?
#
loop_
_entity_poly.entity_id
_entity_poly.type
_entity_poly.pdbx_seq_one_letter_code
_entity_poly.pdbx_strand_id
1 'polypeptide(L)'
;MTDGTENALESPHLPRSFFHSLSLSLTYTQTNTHTYAFHTHAEEIYEDESWDDAGTNAGVILVANELERILEETYGIEVLHVVADFYENGSLVVTGGEYERMEPVIQQVIDDNPSIQIAIDIHRDSLGNPDLHLMTEIDGQETAKIMFVNGVCMRRDADNNLIPQQFLVSDYIEDNLAFSLQAQMAGLTYYPDMMRKIYLNQYRYSTHMLPYSLLLEVGADNNSVQEAINAMTPFAQILAQVFGWDN
;
A
#
# COMPACT_ATOMS: atom_id res chain seq x y z
N MET A 1 1.85 -40.82 27.29
CA MET A 1 0.57 -40.11 27.12
C MET A 1 0.83 -38.66 27.43
N THR A 2 0.47 -37.84 26.47
CA THR A 2 0.80 -36.43 26.26
C THR A 2 0.07 -35.51 27.24
N ASP A 3 0.76 -34.46 27.67
CA ASP A 3 0.16 -33.17 27.94
C ASP A 3 1.25 -32.13 27.64
N GLY A 4 1.17 -31.57 26.43
CA GLY A 4 1.86 -30.35 26.04
C GLY A 4 0.79 -29.31 25.81
N THR A 5 0.61 -28.41 26.78
CA THR A 5 -0.07 -27.14 26.54
C THR A 5 0.96 -26.16 25.99
N GLU A 6 0.84 -25.86 24.70
CA GLU A 6 1.52 -24.76 24.04
C GLU A 6 1.19 -23.45 24.75
N ASN A 7 2.22 -22.78 25.26
CA ASN A 7 2.16 -21.35 25.54
C ASN A 7 2.16 -20.63 24.19
N ALA A 8 0.99 -20.23 23.71
CA ALA A 8 0.91 -19.15 22.72
C ALA A 8 1.54 -17.91 23.36
N LEU A 9 2.62 -17.42 22.76
CA LEU A 9 3.29 -16.21 23.17
C LEU A 9 2.32 -15.04 22.96
N GLU A 10 1.75 -14.49 24.04
CA GLU A 10 1.08 -13.19 23.98
C GLU A 10 2.10 -12.15 23.47
N SER A 11 1.87 -11.64 22.26
CA SER A 11 2.65 -10.54 21.69
C SER A 11 2.41 -9.27 22.52
N PRO A 12 3.43 -8.43 22.72
CA PRO A 12 3.25 -7.20 23.49
C PRO A 12 2.34 -6.24 22.71
N HIS A 13 1.07 -6.17 23.10
CA HIS A 13 0.11 -5.22 22.56
C HIS A 13 0.52 -3.79 22.95
N LEU A 14 1.00 -2.98 22.00
CA LEU A 14 1.13 -1.55 22.21
C LEU A 14 -0.29 -0.94 22.28
N PRO A 15 -0.65 -0.22 23.36
CA PRO A 15 -1.99 0.32 23.50
C PRO A 15 -2.26 1.37 22.43
N ARG A 16 -3.50 1.45 21.92
CA ARG A 16 -3.99 2.43 20.93
C ARG A 16 -3.59 3.89 21.22
N SER A 17 -3.44 4.25 22.49
CA SER A 17 -2.99 5.57 22.91
C SER A 17 -1.55 5.87 22.48
N PHE A 18 -0.72 4.86 22.25
CA PHE A 18 0.67 5.01 21.80
C PHE A 18 0.73 5.67 20.43
N PHE A 19 0.04 5.12 19.43
CA PHE A 19 0.01 5.65 18.06
C PHE A 19 -0.58 7.07 18.00
N HIS A 20 -1.67 7.33 18.74
CA HIS A 20 -2.24 8.68 18.84
C HIS A 20 -1.37 9.69 19.62
N SER A 21 -0.46 9.21 20.48
CA SER A 21 0.40 10.07 21.32
C SER A 21 1.71 10.49 20.65
N LEU A 22 2.15 9.77 19.60
CA LEU A 22 3.13 10.34 18.67
C LEU A 22 2.46 11.55 18.02
N SER A 23 3.12 12.71 18.04
CA SER A 23 2.63 13.95 17.41
C SER A 23 2.68 13.87 15.87
N LEU A 24 1.98 12.88 15.33
CA LEU A 24 1.69 12.57 13.94
C LEU A 24 0.17 12.50 13.82
N SER A 25 -0.53 13.52 14.34
CA SER A 25 -1.98 13.50 14.47
C SER A 25 -2.60 13.48 13.08
N LEU A 26 -3.12 12.33 12.66
CA LEU A 26 -3.97 12.22 11.49
C LEU A 26 -5.28 12.93 11.84
N THR A 27 -5.58 14.04 11.16
CA THR A 27 -6.89 14.71 11.24
C THR A 27 -7.90 13.94 10.40
N TYR A 28 -8.34 12.80 10.94
CA TYR A 28 -9.31 11.91 10.33
C TYR A 28 -10.72 12.17 10.89
N THR A 29 -11.74 12.16 10.03
CA THR A 29 -13.15 12.29 10.46
C THR A 29 -13.91 11.00 10.16
N GLN A 30 -14.34 10.33 11.23
CA GLN A 30 -14.99 9.02 11.19
C GLN A 30 -16.46 9.10 10.77
N THR A 31 -16.75 9.56 9.55
CA THR A 31 -18.10 9.48 8.98
C THR A 31 -18.03 9.03 7.53
N ASN A 32 -18.35 7.76 7.27
CA ASN A 32 -18.45 7.12 5.95
C ASN A 32 -17.21 7.30 5.06
N THR A 33 -16.04 6.93 5.59
CA THR A 33 -14.79 7.06 4.83
C THR A 33 -14.79 6.14 3.64
N HIS A 34 -14.62 6.72 2.46
CA HIS A 34 -14.33 5.98 1.25
C HIS A 34 -12.81 5.81 1.16
N THR A 35 -12.33 4.57 1.24
CA THR A 35 -10.95 4.25 0.88
C THR A 35 -10.89 4.13 -0.63
N TYR A 36 -9.85 4.67 -1.23
CA TYR A 36 -9.66 4.64 -2.67
C TYR A 36 -8.48 3.74 -3.01
N ALA A 37 -8.70 2.70 -3.81
CA ALA A 37 -7.65 1.80 -4.29
C ALA A 37 -7.50 1.95 -5.80
N PHE A 38 -6.27 2.08 -6.29
CA PHE A 38 -5.97 2.17 -7.71
C PHE A 38 -4.57 1.62 -7.99
N HIS A 39 -4.23 1.56 -9.28
CA HIS A 39 -2.96 1.05 -9.75
C HIS A 39 -2.41 1.97 -10.83
N THR A 40 -1.31 2.66 -10.55
CA THR A 40 -0.55 3.30 -11.63
C THR A 40 -0.05 2.26 -12.64
N HIS A 41 0.21 1.03 -12.16
CA HIS A 41 0.65 -0.11 -12.95
C HIS A 41 -0.34 -1.29 -12.89
N ALA A 42 -1.54 -1.11 -13.45
CA ALA A 42 -2.63 -2.10 -13.43
C ALA A 42 -2.29 -3.45 -14.13
N GLU A 43 -1.32 -3.46 -15.02
CA GLU A 43 -0.85 -4.65 -15.76
C GLU A 43 0.15 -5.51 -14.95
N GLU A 44 0.47 -5.12 -13.71
CA GLU A 44 1.39 -5.88 -12.87
C GLU A 44 0.79 -7.18 -12.35
N ILE A 45 1.23 -8.29 -12.96
CA ILE A 45 0.89 -9.67 -12.56
C ILE A 45 2.03 -10.39 -11.84
N TYR A 46 1.68 -11.50 -11.18
CA TYR A 46 2.57 -12.40 -10.44
C TYR A 46 3.03 -13.60 -11.28
N GLU A 47 3.96 -14.42 -10.75
CA GLU A 47 4.67 -15.44 -11.54
C GLU A 47 3.77 -16.58 -12.06
N ASP A 48 2.68 -16.85 -11.36
CA ASP A 48 1.75 -17.94 -11.62
C ASP A 48 0.54 -17.52 -12.48
N GLU A 49 0.57 -16.31 -13.02
CA GLU A 49 -0.51 -15.71 -13.80
C GLU A 49 -0.18 -15.56 -15.29
N SER A 50 -1.21 -15.32 -16.10
CA SER A 50 -1.09 -15.09 -17.54
C SER A 50 -1.12 -13.59 -17.87
N TRP A 51 -0.21 -13.15 -18.73
CA TRP A 51 -0.24 -11.79 -19.31
C TRP A 51 -1.48 -11.52 -20.16
N ASP A 52 -2.20 -12.56 -20.60
CA ASP A 52 -3.47 -12.40 -21.31
C ASP A 52 -4.62 -11.91 -20.38
N ASP A 53 -4.47 -12.07 -19.06
CA ASP A 53 -5.46 -11.67 -18.04
C ASP A 53 -5.08 -10.37 -17.29
N ALA A 54 -3.90 -9.83 -17.59
CA ALA A 54 -3.38 -8.59 -17.01
C ALA A 54 -4.32 -7.39 -17.27
N GLY A 55 -4.36 -6.44 -16.33
CA GLY A 55 -5.23 -5.26 -16.44
C GLY A 55 -6.74 -5.54 -16.31
N THR A 56 -7.15 -6.79 -16.08
CA THR A 56 -8.57 -7.17 -15.97
C THR A 56 -8.90 -7.94 -14.69
N ASN A 57 -8.37 -9.15 -14.52
CA ASN A 57 -8.68 -10.02 -13.39
C ASN A 57 -7.45 -10.87 -13.02
N ALA A 58 -6.32 -10.19 -12.88
CA ALA A 58 -5.04 -10.76 -12.48
C ALA A 58 -4.27 -9.76 -11.62
N GLY A 59 -3.21 -10.22 -10.97
CA GLY A 59 -2.18 -9.36 -10.42
C GLY A 59 -2.65 -8.46 -9.30
N VAL A 60 -2.14 -7.23 -9.31
CA VAL A 60 -2.48 -6.19 -8.32
C VAL A 60 -3.97 -5.87 -8.27
N ILE A 61 -4.73 -6.10 -9.34
CA ILE A 61 -6.19 -5.94 -9.35
C ILE A 61 -6.85 -6.99 -8.44
N LEU A 62 -6.44 -8.26 -8.50
CA LEU A 62 -6.97 -9.29 -7.61
C LEU A 62 -6.60 -9.03 -6.14
N VAL A 63 -5.38 -8.52 -5.91
CA VAL A 63 -4.92 -8.12 -4.57
C VAL A 63 -5.78 -6.99 -4.02
N ALA A 64 -6.08 -5.97 -4.83
CA ALA A 64 -6.98 -4.87 -4.43
C ALA A 64 -8.42 -5.33 -4.19
N ASN A 65 -8.96 -6.24 -5.02
CA ASN A 65 -10.30 -6.81 -4.83
C ASN A 65 -10.42 -7.50 -3.46
N GLU A 66 -9.38 -8.23 -3.03
CA GLU A 66 -9.39 -8.86 -1.71
C GLU A 66 -9.31 -7.82 -0.58
N LEU A 67 -8.50 -6.77 -0.74
CA LEU A 67 -8.46 -5.68 0.24
C LEU A 67 -9.82 -4.98 0.35
N GLU A 68 -10.46 -4.65 -0.77
CA GLU A 68 -11.81 -4.10 -0.82
C GLU A 68 -12.79 -4.98 -0.05
N ARG A 69 -12.85 -6.28 -0.38
CA ARG A 69 -13.73 -7.22 0.29
C ARG A 69 -13.52 -7.24 1.81
N ILE A 70 -12.26 -7.29 2.27
CA ILE A 70 -11.95 -7.30 3.71
C ILE A 70 -12.40 -6.00 4.37
N LEU A 71 -12.08 -4.85 3.77
CA LEU A 71 -12.43 -3.52 4.29
C LEU A 71 -13.95 -3.33 4.41
N GLU A 72 -14.71 -3.74 3.39
CA GLU A 72 -16.15 -3.63 3.40
C GLU A 72 -16.81 -4.62 4.37
N GLU A 73 -16.46 -5.91 4.29
CA GLU A 73 -17.13 -6.97 5.05
C GLU A 73 -16.76 -6.96 6.54
N THR A 74 -15.51 -6.63 6.88
CA THR A 74 -15.00 -6.72 8.26
C THR A 74 -15.11 -5.39 9.00
N TYR A 75 -14.81 -4.28 8.31
CA TYR A 75 -14.68 -2.96 8.94
C TYR A 75 -15.80 -1.99 8.54
N GLY A 76 -16.65 -2.36 7.57
CA GLY A 76 -17.70 -1.47 7.07
C GLY A 76 -17.15 -0.22 6.41
N ILE A 77 -15.95 -0.31 5.84
CA ILE A 77 -15.27 0.79 5.14
C ILE A 77 -15.51 0.61 3.64
N GLU A 78 -16.24 1.54 3.04
CA GLU A 78 -16.52 1.54 1.60
C GLU A 78 -15.23 1.74 0.82
N VAL A 79 -15.05 0.97 -0.26
CA VAL A 79 -13.88 1.09 -1.13
C VAL A 79 -14.32 1.44 -2.54
N LEU A 80 -13.68 2.45 -3.13
CA LEU A 80 -13.78 2.71 -4.56
C LEU A 80 -12.50 2.19 -5.24
N HIS A 81 -12.63 1.09 -5.96
CA HIS A 81 -11.52 0.47 -6.70
C HIS A 81 -11.53 0.90 -8.17
N VAL A 82 -10.43 1.53 -8.61
CA VAL A 82 -10.24 1.97 -10.00
C VAL A 82 -9.24 1.07 -10.70
N VAL A 83 -9.75 0.32 -11.68
CA VAL A 83 -9.01 -0.64 -12.52
C VAL A 83 -8.63 -0.06 -13.88
N ALA A 84 -8.52 1.27 -13.99
CA ALA A 84 -8.14 1.91 -15.25
C ALA A 84 -6.68 1.58 -15.62
N ASP A 85 -6.46 1.26 -16.90
CA ASP A 85 -5.11 1.08 -17.44
C ASP A 85 -4.50 2.42 -17.87
N PHE A 86 -3.26 2.64 -17.47
CA PHE A 86 -2.47 3.83 -17.78
C PHE A 86 -1.25 3.53 -18.65
N TYR A 87 -1.16 2.35 -19.25
CA TYR A 87 -0.08 2.00 -20.17
C TYR A 87 -0.37 2.59 -21.54
N GLU A 88 0.68 2.89 -22.30
CA GLU A 88 0.51 3.47 -23.62
C GLU A 88 -0.05 2.44 -24.60
N ASN A 89 -1.20 2.74 -25.23
CA ASN A 89 -1.77 1.96 -26.33
C ASN A 89 -2.02 0.46 -26.02
N GLY A 90 -2.37 0.11 -24.78
CA GLY A 90 -2.54 -1.30 -24.38
C GLY A 90 -1.22 -2.08 -24.37
N SER A 91 -0.11 -1.38 -24.14
CA SER A 91 1.18 -2.01 -23.83
C SER A 91 1.05 -2.82 -22.55
N LEU A 92 1.80 -3.92 -22.45
CA LEU A 92 1.98 -4.70 -21.21
C LEU A 92 3.33 -4.41 -20.53
N VAL A 93 4.10 -3.47 -21.09
CA VAL A 93 5.38 -3.02 -20.53
C VAL A 93 5.28 -1.55 -20.13
N VAL A 94 5.93 -1.21 -19.03
CA VAL A 94 6.09 0.18 -18.58
C VAL A 94 6.84 0.95 -19.66
N THR A 95 6.20 1.95 -20.25
CA THR A 95 6.76 2.81 -21.31
C THR A 95 7.15 4.19 -20.80
N GLY A 96 6.79 4.51 -19.57
CA GLY A 96 6.90 5.84 -19.00
C GLY A 96 5.67 6.69 -19.28
N GLY A 97 5.39 7.64 -18.40
CA GLY A 97 4.22 8.51 -18.50
C GLY A 97 2.96 7.96 -17.82
N GLU A 98 3.02 6.79 -17.18
CA GLU A 98 1.86 6.16 -16.53
C GLU A 98 1.33 7.06 -15.41
N TYR A 99 2.23 7.63 -14.58
CA TYR A 99 1.86 8.59 -13.54
C TYR A 99 1.19 9.83 -14.12
N GLU A 100 1.70 10.38 -15.23
CA GLU A 100 1.14 11.54 -15.90
C GLU A 100 -0.24 11.26 -16.54
N ARG A 101 -0.49 10.02 -17.00
CA ARG A 101 -1.79 9.59 -17.53
C ARG A 101 -2.80 9.28 -16.42
N MET A 102 -2.32 8.76 -15.31
CA MET A 102 -3.08 8.46 -14.10
C MET A 102 -3.59 9.73 -13.42
N GLU A 103 -2.74 10.75 -13.25
CA GLU A 103 -3.05 11.99 -12.51
C GLU A 103 -4.40 12.64 -12.88
N PRO A 104 -4.73 12.96 -14.15
CA PRO A 104 -6.01 13.59 -14.48
C PRO A 104 -7.23 12.69 -14.24
N VAL A 105 -7.09 11.36 -14.37
CA VAL A 105 -8.18 10.42 -14.14
C VAL A 105 -8.46 10.28 -12.65
N ILE A 106 -7.41 10.08 -11.85
CA ILE A 106 -7.55 9.93 -10.40
C ILE A 106 -8.02 11.24 -9.76
N GLN A 107 -7.54 12.40 -10.24
CA GLN A 107 -8.02 13.69 -9.73
C GLN A 107 -9.53 13.85 -9.96
N GLN A 108 -10.03 13.48 -11.14
CA GLN A 108 -11.47 13.53 -11.43
C GLN A 108 -12.27 12.62 -10.49
N VAL A 109 -11.76 11.41 -10.21
CA VAL A 109 -12.40 10.49 -9.26
C VAL A 109 -12.47 11.08 -7.85
N ILE A 110 -11.39 11.72 -7.38
CA ILE A 110 -11.36 12.40 -6.07
C ILE A 110 -12.35 13.57 -6.04
N ASP A 111 -12.39 14.38 -7.10
CA ASP A 111 -13.27 15.54 -7.19
C ASP A 111 -14.77 15.14 -7.20
N ASP A 112 -15.09 14.02 -7.86
CA ASP A 112 -16.45 13.48 -7.92
C ASP A 112 -16.89 12.77 -6.62
N ASN A 113 -15.92 12.38 -5.77
CA ASN A 113 -16.15 11.62 -4.54
C ASN A 113 -15.45 12.30 -3.33
N PRO A 114 -15.94 13.46 -2.87
CA PRO A 114 -15.31 14.24 -1.80
C PRO A 114 -15.30 13.55 -0.42
N SER A 115 -15.95 12.38 -0.29
CA SER A 115 -15.88 11.50 0.88
C SER A 115 -14.61 10.64 0.93
N ILE A 116 -13.81 10.60 -0.15
CA ILE A 116 -12.53 9.90 -0.18
C ILE A 116 -11.53 10.61 0.75
N GLN A 117 -10.89 9.84 1.63
CA GLN A 117 -9.91 10.36 2.60
C GLN A 117 -8.58 9.61 2.60
N ILE A 118 -8.52 8.44 1.98
CA ILE A 118 -7.33 7.58 1.93
C ILE A 118 -7.18 7.12 0.49
N ALA A 119 -5.96 7.18 -0.04
CA ALA A 119 -5.64 6.70 -1.39
C ALA A 119 -4.49 5.68 -1.33
N ILE A 120 -4.70 4.49 -1.90
CA ILE A 120 -3.73 3.40 -1.89
C ILE A 120 -3.44 3.02 -3.34
N ASP A 121 -2.21 3.25 -3.76
CA ASP A 121 -1.69 2.80 -5.04
C ASP A 121 -0.99 1.46 -4.84
N ILE A 122 -1.59 0.37 -5.32
CA ILE A 122 -1.12 -1.00 -5.08
C ILE A 122 -0.28 -1.48 -6.26
N HIS A 123 0.93 -1.91 -5.96
CA HIS A 123 1.96 -2.39 -6.88
C HIS A 123 2.52 -3.73 -6.42
N ARG A 124 3.33 -4.35 -7.28
CA ARG A 124 4.26 -5.41 -6.91
C ARG A 124 5.67 -5.09 -7.41
N ASP A 125 6.66 -5.34 -6.56
CA ASP A 125 8.04 -4.94 -6.84
C ASP A 125 8.63 -5.72 -8.03
N SER A 126 9.70 -5.21 -8.62
CA SER A 126 10.49 -5.89 -9.66
C SER A 126 11.95 -5.93 -9.23
N LEU A 127 12.34 -6.98 -8.53
CA LEU A 127 13.61 -7.02 -7.82
C LEU A 127 14.82 -7.21 -8.74
N GLY A 128 14.61 -7.70 -9.97
CA GLY A 128 15.69 -8.03 -10.91
C GLY A 128 16.66 -9.10 -10.39
N ASN A 129 16.35 -9.73 -9.25
CA ASN A 129 17.13 -10.77 -8.61
C ASN A 129 16.20 -11.96 -8.34
N PRO A 130 16.26 -13.02 -9.17
CA PRO A 130 15.35 -14.16 -9.07
C PRO A 130 15.57 -15.00 -7.79
N ASP A 131 16.71 -14.85 -7.11
CA ASP A 131 17.01 -15.60 -5.88
C ASP A 131 16.36 -14.99 -4.63
N LEU A 132 15.77 -13.79 -4.72
CA LEU A 132 15.11 -13.12 -3.61
C LEU A 132 13.60 -13.31 -3.70
N HIS A 133 13.05 -14.23 -2.90
CA HIS A 133 11.61 -14.43 -2.74
C HIS A 133 11.08 -13.66 -1.54
N LEU A 134 10.16 -12.72 -1.75
CA LEU A 134 9.64 -11.85 -0.69
C LEU A 134 8.44 -12.46 0.02
N MET A 135 8.66 -13.58 0.70
CA MET A 135 7.61 -14.31 1.41
C MET A 135 7.93 -14.48 2.91
N THR A 136 6.88 -14.55 3.71
CA THR A 136 6.85 -14.98 5.10
C THR A 136 5.65 -15.90 5.35
N GLU A 137 5.53 -16.50 6.53
CA GLU A 137 4.36 -17.32 6.89
C GLU A 137 3.59 -16.60 8.01
N ILE A 138 2.28 -16.41 7.82
CA ILE A 138 1.38 -15.84 8.83
C ILE A 138 0.19 -16.79 8.95
N ASP A 139 -0.10 -17.25 10.17
CA ASP A 139 -1.19 -18.20 10.45
C ASP A 139 -1.20 -19.45 9.54
N GLY A 140 -0.01 -19.95 9.19
CA GLY A 140 0.17 -21.12 8.32
C GLY A 140 -0.08 -20.86 6.83
N GLN A 141 -0.21 -19.60 6.42
CA GLN A 141 -0.34 -19.19 5.02
C GLN A 141 0.95 -18.50 4.54
N GLU A 142 1.49 -18.95 3.41
CA GLU A 142 2.55 -18.23 2.71
C GLU A 142 2.03 -16.85 2.29
N THR A 143 2.73 -15.81 2.68
CA THR A 143 2.26 -14.42 2.63
C THR A 143 3.36 -13.52 2.09
N ALA A 144 3.03 -12.70 1.09
CA ALA A 144 3.96 -11.74 0.52
C ALA A 144 4.36 -10.68 1.56
N LYS A 145 5.65 -10.34 1.58
CA LYS A 145 6.15 -9.22 2.37
C LYS A 145 5.79 -7.90 1.69
N ILE A 146 5.44 -6.89 2.49
CA ILE A 146 5.02 -5.58 1.98
C ILE A 146 6.04 -4.49 2.29
N MET A 147 6.10 -3.47 1.43
CA MET A 147 6.79 -2.20 1.72
C MET A 147 5.91 -1.00 1.37
N PHE A 148 6.21 0.12 2.02
CA PHE A 148 5.65 1.41 1.68
C PHE A 148 6.68 2.25 0.93
N VAL A 149 6.25 2.93 -0.13
CA VAL A 149 7.05 3.90 -0.86
C VAL A 149 6.55 5.31 -0.56
N ASN A 150 7.47 6.21 -0.18
CA ASN A 150 7.16 7.62 0.01
C ASN A 150 8.03 8.51 -0.88
N GLY A 151 7.36 9.40 -1.60
CA GLY A 151 8.00 10.52 -2.26
C GLY A 151 8.28 11.66 -1.30
N VAL A 152 9.56 11.93 -1.01
CA VAL A 152 9.94 13.05 -0.15
C VAL A 152 10.11 14.37 -0.90
N CYS A 153 10.04 14.37 -2.24
CA CYS A 153 10.20 15.55 -3.10
C CYS A 153 11.47 16.38 -2.78
N MET A 154 12.55 15.72 -2.38
CA MET A 154 13.85 16.33 -2.12
C MET A 154 14.92 15.74 -3.05
N ARG A 155 15.79 16.58 -3.59
CA ARG A 155 16.92 16.19 -4.44
C ARG A 155 18.22 16.77 -3.93
N ARG A 156 19.35 16.25 -4.43
CA ARG A 156 20.66 16.89 -4.23
C ARG A 156 20.98 17.84 -5.38
N ASP A 157 21.52 19.01 -5.05
CA ASP A 157 22.08 19.93 -6.05
C ASP A 157 23.52 19.52 -6.44
N ALA A 158 24.15 20.32 -7.32
CA ALA A 158 25.52 20.06 -7.76
C ALA A 158 26.56 20.17 -6.63
N ASP A 159 26.23 20.89 -5.56
CA ASP A 159 27.06 21.07 -4.37
C ASP A 159 26.71 20.04 -3.27
N ASN A 160 25.89 19.03 -3.60
CA ASN A 160 25.46 17.93 -2.73
C ASN A 160 24.54 18.37 -1.56
N ASN A 161 23.98 19.57 -1.60
CA ASN A 161 22.98 20.04 -0.62
C ASN A 161 21.62 19.40 -0.90
N LEU A 162 20.90 19.03 0.17
CA LEU A 162 19.52 18.56 0.05
C LEU A 162 18.60 19.77 -0.13
N ILE A 163 17.92 19.84 -1.28
CA ILE A 163 17.01 20.93 -1.65
C ILE A 163 15.66 20.37 -2.14
N PRO A 164 14.56 21.13 -2.03
CA PRO A 164 13.27 20.70 -2.59
C PRO A 164 13.32 20.52 -4.11
N GLN A 165 12.50 19.60 -4.60
CA GLN A 165 12.16 19.52 -6.02
C GLN A 165 11.45 20.80 -6.47
N GLN A 166 11.75 21.27 -7.68
CA GLN A 166 11.09 22.46 -8.27
C GLN A 166 9.86 22.10 -9.10
N PHE A 167 9.78 20.84 -9.53
CA PHE A 167 8.70 20.24 -10.29
C PHE A 167 8.34 18.91 -9.62
N LEU A 168 7.11 18.40 -9.80
CA LEU A 168 6.65 17.20 -9.09
C LEU A 168 6.69 17.37 -7.57
N VAL A 169 6.12 18.47 -7.08
CA VAL A 169 5.92 18.74 -5.64
C VAL A 169 4.67 18.02 -5.13
N SER A 170 4.63 17.81 -3.81
CA SER A 170 3.46 17.30 -3.08
C SER A 170 3.27 18.16 -1.83
N ASP A 171 2.04 18.59 -1.58
CA ASP A 171 1.67 19.30 -0.35
C ASP A 171 1.42 18.33 0.82
N TYR A 172 1.45 17.01 0.56
CA TYR A 172 1.04 15.96 1.49
C TYR A 172 2.20 15.14 2.04
N ILE A 173 3.44 15.62 1.91
CA ILE A 173 4.65 14.88 2.33
C ILE A 173 4.59 14.52 3.81
N GLU A 174 4.19 15.45 4.67
CA GLU A 174 4.12 15.22 6.12
C GLU A 174 3.02 14.22 6.48
N ASP A 175 1.82 14.36 5.90
CA ASP A 175 0.69 13.45 6.13
C ASP A 175 1.00 12.02 5.68
N ASN A 176 1.61 11.85 4.51
CA ASN A 176 1.91 10.54 3.94
C ASN A 176 3.09 9.87 4.66
N LEU A 177 4.08 10.64 5.08
CA LEU A 177 5.15 10.13 5.94
C LEU A 177 4.62 9.74 7.32
N ALA A 178 3.71 10.53 7.90
CA ALA A 178 3.05 10.21 9.16
C ALA A 178 2.24 8.91 9.06
N PHE A 179 1.46 8.76 8.00
CA PHE A 179 0.64 7.58 7.76
C PHE A 179 1.51 6.33 7.58
N SER A 180 2.45 6.35 6.64
CA SER A 180 3.33 5.20 6.35
C SER A 180 4.21 4.80 7.55
N LEU A 181 4.67 5.76 8.37
CA LEU A 181 5.40 5.44 9.60
C LEU A 181 4.50 4.78 10.66
N GLN A 182 3.26 5.25 10.83
CA GLN A 182 2.31 4.62 11.75
C GLN A 182 1.94 3.20 11.28
N ALA A 183 1.69 3.03 9.98
CA ALA A 183 1.46 1.72 9.38
C ALA A 183 2.68 0.80 9.53
N GLN A 184 3.90 1.31 9.33
CA GLN A 184 5.14 0.55 9.54
C GLN A 184 5.29 0.12 11.00
N MET A 185 5.00 1.00 11.95
CA MET A 185 5.08 0.68 13.37
C MET A 185 4.02 -0.36 13.78
N ALA A 186 2.78 -0.24 13.29
CA ALA A 186 1.74 -1.23 13.51
C ALA A 186 2.14 -2.57 12.89
N GLY A 187 2.60 -2.58 11.64
CA GLY A 187 3.10 -3.78 10.96
C GLY A 187 4.28 -4.43 11.69
N LEU A 188 5.26 -3.66 12.15
CA LEU A 188 6.39 -4.21 12.92
C LEU A 188 5.97 -4.73 14.32
N THR A 189 4.84 -4.26 14.84
CA THR A 189 4.30 -4.71 16.13
C THR A 189 3.55 -6.03 15.99
N TYR A 190 2.69 -6.14 14.96
CA TYR A 190 1.78 -7.27 14.81
C TYR A 190 2.27 -8.32 13.80
N TYR A 191 3.00 -7.91 12.75
CA TYR A 191 3.49 -8.76 11.65
C TYR A 191 4.96 -8.45 11.30
N PRO A 192 5.91 -8.58 12.24
CA PRO A 192 7.28 -8.10 12.08
C PRO A 192 8.01 -8.66 10.85
N ASP A 193 7.77 -9.94 10.52
CA ASP A 193 8.44 -10.61 9.40
C ASP A 193 7.82 -10.30 8.03
N MET A 194 6.62 -9.70 8.02
CA MET A 194 5.93 -9.24 6.81
C MET A 194 6.47 -7.90 6.32
N MET A 195 6.94 -7.05 7.24
CA MET A 195 7.30 -5.68 6.91
C MET A 195 8.72 -5.57 6.37
N ARG A 196 8.84 -5.03 5.16
CA ARG A 196 10.10 -4.51 4.61
C ARG A 196 10.32 -3.08 5.12
N LYS A 197 11.46 -2.48 4.75
CA LYS A 197 11.77 -1.08 5.10
C LYS A 197 10.95 -0.13 4.22
N ILE A 198 10.51 0.99 4.79
CA ILE A 198 9.98 2.11 3.99
C ILE A 198 11.07 2.57 3.00
N TYR A 199 10.69 2.71 1.74
CA TYR A 199 11.55 3.26 0.70
C TYR A 199 11.23 4.74 0.50
N LEU A 200 12.25 5.58 0.67
CA LEU A 200 12.16 7.01 0.45
C LEU A 200 12.77 7.34 -0.91
N ASN A 201 12.01 8.03 -1.76
CA ASN A 201 12.47 8.46 -3.08
C ASN A 201 12.29 9.98 -3.26
N GLN A 202 13.08 10.57 -4.15
CA GLN A 202 13.01 11.98 -4.49
C GLN A 202 11.77 12.39 -5.30
N TYR A 203 11.01 11.44 -5.85
CA TYR A 203 9.84 11.68 -6.69
C TYR A 203 8.54 11.42 -5.94
N ARG A 204 7.50 12.23 -6.23
CA ARG A 204 6.20 12.18 -5.55
C ARG A 204 5.37 10.92 -5.84
N TYR A 205 5.61 10.24 -6.97
CA TYR A 205 4.75 9.16 -7.47
C TYR A 205 3.26 9.58 -7.42
N SER A 206 2.38 8.67 -7.01
CA SER A 206 0.96 8.92 -6.77
C SER A 206 0.66 9.52 -5.38
N THR A 207 1.67 9.64 -4.50
CA THR A 207 1.51 10.18 -3.13
C THR A 207 1.27 11.70 -3.07
N HIS A 208 0.84 12.32 -4.16
CA HIS A 208 0.47 13.73 -4.23
C HIS A 208 -1.01 13.96 -4.53
N MET A 209 -1.79 12.90 -4.73
CA MET A 209 -3.21 13.01 -5.10
C MET A 209 -4.08 13.47 -3.92
N LEU A 210 -3.80 13.00 -2.70
CA LEU A 210 -4.58 13.27 -1.50
C LEU A 210 -3.67 13.21 -0.24
N PRO A 211 -3.99 13.87 0.89
CA PRO A 211 -3.44 13.46 2.17
C PRO A 211 -3.75 11.98 2.46
N TYR A 212 -2.90 11.34 3.27
CA TYR A 212 -3.01 9.92 3.61
C TYR A 212 -2.96 9.00 2.39
N SER A 213 -2.18 9.39 1.38
CA SER A 213 -1.83 8.55 0.25
C SER A 213 -0.69 7.59 0.60
N LEU A 214 -0.79 6.35 0.13
CA LEU A 214 0.20 5.29 0.35
C LEU A 214 0.45 4.57 -0.97
N LEU A 215 1.72 4.40 -1.34
CA LEU A 215 2.10 3.45 -2.37
C LEU A 215 2.56 2.17 -1.68
N LEU A 216 1.83 1.09 -1.93
CA LEU A 216 2.03 -0.23 -1.33
C LEU A 216 2.61 -1.18 -2.37
N GLU A 217 3.77 -1.75 -2.08
CA GLU A 217 4.34 -2.85 -2.86
C GLU A 217 4.03 -4.16 -2.14
N VAL A 218 3.41 -5.11 -2.83
CA VAL A 218 3.02 -6.42 -2.28
C VAL A 218 3.84 -7.52 -2.95
N GLY A 219 4.87 -7.99 -2.25
CA GLY A 219 5.80 -8.97 -2.80
C GLY A 219 6.62 -8.41 -3.96
N ALA A 220 6.97 -9.29 -4.89
CA ALA A 220 7.66 -9.00 -6.15
C ALA A 220 7.09 -9.84 -7.30
N ASP A 221 7.61 -9.63 -8.50
CA ASP A 221 7.25 -10.34 -9.74
C ASP A 221 7.41 -11.87 -9.68
N ASN A 222 8.26 -12.37 -8.79
CA ASN A 222 8.45 -13.81 -8.54
C ASN A 222 7.61 -14.37 -7.38
N ASN A 223 6.73 -13.58 -6.76
CA ASN A 223 5.72 -14.12 -5.84
C ASN A 223 4.55 -14.73 -6.62
N SER A 224 3.79 -15.60 -5.96
CA SER A 224 2.47 -16.02 -6.45
C SER A 224 1.40 -15.00 -6.09
N VAL A 225 0.32 -14.93 -6.88
CA VAL A 225 -0.82 -14.05 -6.57
C VAL A 225 -1.48 -14.42 -5.24
N GLN A 226 -1.49 -15.70 -4.86
CA GLN A 226 -2.08 -16.14 -3.60
C GLN A 226 -1.27 -15.64 -2.38
N GLU A 227 0.06 -15.63 -2.46
CA GLU A 227 0.89 -15.02 -1.41
C GLU A 227 0.56 -13.53 -1.24
N ALA A 228 0.33 -12.81 -2.34
CA ALA A 228 -0.04 -11.40 -2.32
C ALA A 228 -1.45 -11.16 -1.76
N ILE A 229 -2.43 -11.99 -2.14
CA ILE A 229 -3.78 -11.97 -1.57
C ILE A 229 -3.75 -12.22 -0.06
N ASN A 230 -2.96 -13.19 0.39
CA ASN A 230 -2.82 -13.51 1.82
C ASN A 230 -2.29 -12.33 2.65
N ALA A 231 -1.53 -11.41 2.03
CA ALA A 231 -1.03 -10.20 2.68
C ALA A 231 -2.13 -9.18 2.99
N MET A 232 -3.31 -9.26 2.35
CA MET A 232 -4.35 -8.24 2.50
C MET A 232 -5.07 -8.30 3.85
N THR A 233 -5.20 -9.47 4.47
CA THR A 233 -5.79 -9.57 5.82
C THR A 233 -4.92 -8.88 6.88
N PRO A 234 -3.60 -9.19 6.99
CA PRO A 234 -2.71 -8.44 7.88
C PRO A 234 -2.64 -6.94 7.54
N PHE A 235 -2.62 -6.58 6.26
CA PHE A 235 -2.56 -5.17 5.86
C PHE A 235 -3.83 -4.41 6.26
N ALA A 236 -5.02 -4.99 6.08
CA ALA A 236 -6.27 -4.40 6.54
C ALA A 236 -6.29 -4.22 8.07
N GLN A 237 -5.74 -5.18 8.83
CA GLN A 237 -5.56 -5.05 10.28
C GLN A 237 -4.60 -3.91 10.64
N ILE A 238 -3.50 -3.73 9.90
CA ILE A 238 -2.59 -2.58 10.06
C ILE A 238 -3.36 -1.26 9.85
N LEU A 239 -4.17 -1.15 8.79
CA LEU A 239 -4.98 0.05 8.54
C LEU A 239 -5.99 0.29 9.67
N ALA A 240 -6.67 -0.76 10.14
CA ALA A 240 -7.63 -0.68 11.24
C ALA A 240 -6.98 -0.19 12.54
N GLN A 241 -5.73 -0.57 12.81
CA GLN A 241 -4.97 -0.08 13.97
C GLN A 241 -4.60 1.41 13.84
N VAL A 242 -4.22 1.85 12.64
CA VAL A 242 -3.84 3.25 12.38
C VAL A 242 -5.05 4.19 12.45
N PHE A 243 -6.16 3.82 11.81
CA PHE A 243 -7.36 4.67 11.73
C PHE A 243 -8.39 4.37 12.82
N GLY A 244 -8.21 3.29 13.57
CA GLY A 244 -9.07 2.90 14.69
C GLY A 244 -10.43 2.36 14.24
N TRP A 245 -10.45 1.52 13.20
CA TRP A 245 -11.66 0.90 12.63
C TRP A 245 -12.17 -0.32 13.42
N ASP A 246 -11.34 -0.86 14.32
CA ASP A 246 -11.76 -1.92 15.23
C ASP A 246 -12.80 -1.40 16.25
N ASN A 247 -14.01 -1.98 16.24
CA ASN A 247 -15.08 -1.74 17.21
C ASN A 247 -14.77 -2.30 18.60
#